data_AF-A0A7X0TNQ9-F1
#
_entry.id   AF-A0A7X0TNQ9-F1
#
_cell.length_a   1.000
_cell.length_b   1.000
_cell.length_c   1.000
_cell.angle_alpha   90.00
_cell.angle_beta   90.00
_cell.angle_gamma   90.00
#
_symmetry.space_group_name_H-M   'P 1'
#
loop_
_entity.id
_entity.type
_entity.pdbx_description
1 polymer ?
#
loop_
_entity_poly.entity_id
_entity_poly.type
_entity_poly.pdbx_seq_one_letter_code
_entity_poly.pdbx_strand_id
1 'polypeptide(L)'
;MYMNDTERRKLFDAVAVKRKEALAGKYSLEKRKQMAVDMIEANGIQIGDPLMDKLADFVLLDDLTNRDALKARVPDSFLSERQLERRRAREVAFKEFD
;
A
#
# COMPACT_ATOMS: atom_id res chain seq x y z
N MET A 1 22.08 16.83 -14.05
CA MET A 1 23.15 16.42 -13.12
C MET A 1 22.66 15.12 -12.50
N TYR A 2 23.37 14.00 -12.67
CA TYR A 2 22.93 12.72 -12.11
C TYR A 2 23.34 12.69 -10.63
N MET A 3 22.38 12.44 -9.73
CA MET A 3 22.66 12.24 -8.30
C MET A 3 23.60 11.06 -8.12
N ASN A 4 24.57 11.21 -7.22
CA ASN A 4 25.42 10.08 -6.85
C ASN A 4 24.65 9.09 -5.95
N ASP A 5 25.16 7.86 -5.83
CA ASP A 5 24.48 6.80 -5.07
C ASP A 5 24.29 7.14 -3.58
N THR A 6 25.19 7.97 -3.01
CA THR A 6 25.10 8.39 -1.60
C THR A 6 23.96 9.38 -1.38
N GLU A 7 23.82 10.38 -2.27
CA GLU A 7 22.73 11.35 -2.26
C GLU A 7 21.38 10.67 -2.47
N ARG A 8 21.33 9.75 -3.43
CA ARG A 8 20.14 8.95 -3.68
C ARG A 8 19.73 8.18 -2.42
N ARG A 9 20.67 7.51 -1.75
CA ARG A 9 20.38 6.75 -0.53
C ARG A 9 19.84 7.64 0.60
N LYS A 10 20.39 8.85 0.78
CA LYS A 10 19.86 9.83 1.74
C LYS A 10 18.41 10.21 1.43
N LEU A 11 18.06 10.38 0.16
CA LEU A 11 16.68 10.66 -0.24
C LEU A 11 15.75 9.48 0.04
N PHE A 12 16.19 8.25 -0.23
CA PHE A 12 15.43 7.05 0.14
C PHE A 12 15.15 7.00 1.65
N ASP A 13 16.16 7.26 2.47
CA ASP A 13 16.01 7.28 3.92
C ASP A 13 15.07 8.41 4.37
N ALA A 14 15.15 9.59 3.75
CA ALA A 14 14.25 10.70 4.02
C ALA A 14 12.78 10.34 3.71
N VAL A 15 12.51 9.75 2.54
CA VAL A 15 11.17 9.29 2.17
C VAL A 15 10.67 8.21 3.15
N ALA A 16 11.54 7.29 3.57
CA ALA A 16 11.19 6.26 4.55
C ALA A 16 10.81 6.85 5.92
N VAL A 17 11.52 7.88 6.39
CA VAL A 17 11.17 8.61 7.61
C VAL A 17 9.81 9.30 7.47
N LYS A 18 9.59 10.02 6.37
CA LYS A 18 8.30 10.69 6.10
C LYS A 18 7.14 9.71 6.01
N ARG A 19 7.36 8.53 5.43
CA ARG A 19 6.37 7.46 5.39
C ARG A 19 5.97 6.98 6.79
N LYS A 20 6.93 6.80 7.70
CA LYS A 20 6.63 6.44 9.11
C LYS A 20 5.80 7.53 9.80
N GLU A 21 6.11 8.79 9.55
CA GLU A 21 5.34 9.92 10.10
C GLU A 21 3.91 9.96 9.55
N ALA A 22 3.72 9.70 8.25
CA ALA A 22 2.40 9.59 7.64
C ALA A 22 1.59 8.41 8.19
N LEU A 23 2.21 7.24 8.41
CA LEU A 23 1.55 6.09 9.05
C LEU A 23 1.04 6.43 10.47
N ALA A 24 1.72 7.33 11.17
CA ALA A 24 1.29 7.83 12.47
C ALA A 24 0.18 8.90 12.38
N GLY A 25 -0.39 9.14 11.19
CA GLY A 25 -1.48 10.10 10.97
C GLY A 25 -1.03 11.57 10.97
N LYS A 26 0.27 11.86 10.88
CA LYS A 26 0.78 13.24 10.96
C LYS A 26 0.52 14.07 9.71
N TYR A 27 0.20 13.44 8.58
CA TYR A 27 0.05 14.11 7.29
C TYR A 27 -1.24 13.68 6.59
N SER A 28 -1.98 14.66 6.07
CA SER A 28 -3.10 14.42 5.16
C SER A 28 -2.62 13.99 3.77
N LEU A 29 -3.50 13.37 2.98
CA LEU A 29 -3.19 12.98 1.60
C LEU A 29 -2.66 14.15 0.76
N GLU A 30 -3.33 15.30 0.82
CA GLU A 30 -2.91 16.50 0.06
C GLU A 30 -1.52 16.98 0.49
N LYS A 31 -1.20 16.93 1.79
CA LYS A 31 0.14 17.28 2.25
C LYS A 31 1.20 16.31 1.75
N ARG A 32 0.89 15.01 1.68
CA ARG A 32 1.82 14.00 1.12
C ARG A 32 2.06 14.20 -0.37
N LYS A 33 1.01 14.53 -1.14
CA LYS A 33 1.14 14.88 -2.56
C LYS A 33 2.06 16.08 -2.76
N GLN A 34 1.85 17.16 -2.01
CA GLN A 34 2.69 18.36 -2.11
C GLN A 34 4.15 18.03 -1.81
N MET A 35 4.41 17.29 -0.71
CA MET A 35 5.78 16.91 -0.35
C MET A 35 6.47 16.05 -1.41
N ALA A 36 5.73 15.17 -2.09
CA ALA A 36 6.26 14.38 -3.19
C ALA A 36 6.64 15.25 -4.40
N VAL A 37 5.79 16.22 -4.76
CA VAL A 37 6.07 17.19 -5.83
C VAL A 37 7.30 18.03 -5.47
N ASP A 38 7.35 18.59 -4.26
CA ASP A 38 8.49 19.39 -3.79
C ASP A 38 9.81 18.59 -3.85
N MET A 39 9.79 17.31 -3.48
CA MET A 39 10.98 16.45 -3.57
C MET A 39 11.39 16.14 -5.01
N ILE A 40 10.43 15.95 -5.92
CA ILE A 40 10.72 15.72 -7.34
C ILE A 40 11.38 16.94 -7.96
N GLU A 41 10.80 18.12 -7.73
CA GLU A 41 11.30 19.38 -8.29
C GLU A 41 12.66 19.77 -7.71
N ALA A 42 12.82 19.71 -6.39
CA ALA A 42 14.05 20.13 -5.72
C ALA A 42 15.26 19.23 -6.06
N ASN A 43 15.02 17.95 -6.36
CA ASN A 43 16.10 16.99 -6.64
C ASN A 43 16.18 16.58 -8.11
N GLY A 44 15.33 17.15 -8.98
CA GLY A 44 15.29 16.83 -10.40
C GLY A 44 15.01 15.35 -10.69
N ILE A 45 14.14 14.71 -9.91
CA ILE A 45 13.80 13.30 -10.06
C ILE A 45 13.06 13.10 -11.39
N GLN A 46 13.53 12.16 -12.21
CA GLN A 46 12.94 11.89 -13.53
C GLN A 46 12.03 10.66 -13.53
N ILE A 47 11.19 10.57 -14.55
CA ILE A 47 10.35 9.39 -14.79
C ILE A 47 11.25 8.17 -15.00
N GLY A 48 10.96 7.10 -14.27
CA GLY A 48 11.77 5.87 -14.27
C GLY A 48 12.84 5.82 -13.18
N ASP A 49 13.03 6.88 -12.38
CA ASP A 49 13.88 6.79 -11.19
C ASP A 49 13.20 5.94 -10.10
N PRO A 50 13.89 4.96 -9.49
CA PRO A 50 13.34 4.16 -8.39
C PRO A 50 12.81 4.96 -7.19
N LEU A 51 13.23 6.23 -7.01
CA LEU A 51 12.66 7.14 -6.02
C LEU A 51 11.20 7.50 -6.30
N MET A 52 10.78 7.54 -7.58
CA MET A 52 9.37 7.78 -7.94
C MET A 52 8.45 6.70 -7.36
N ASP A 53 8.85 5.43 -7.41
CA ASP A 53 8.07 4.33 -6.86
C ASP A 53 7.87 4.49 -5.35
N LYS A 54 8.90 4.96 -4.64
CA LYS A 54 8.80 5.22 -3.19
C LYS A 54 7.94 6.42 -2.86
N LEU A 55 7.95 7.45 -3.69
CA LEU A 55 7.07 8.60 -3.54
C LEU A 55 5.62 8.23 -3.85
N ALA A 56 5.38 7.35 -4.83
CA ALA A 56 4.06 6.79 -5.12
C ALA A 56 3.54 5.97 -3.93
N ASP A 57 4.36 5.04 -3.40
CA ASP A 57 4.03 4.28 -2.18
C ASP A 57 3.72 5.19 -0.97
N PHE A 58 4.40 6.33 -0.88
CA PHE A 58 4.17 7.31 0.18
C PHE A 58 2.83 8.04 0.04
N VAL A 59 2.45 8.42 -1.18
CA VAL A 59 1.16 9.07 -1.45
C VAL A 59 0.00 8.09 -1.29
N LEU A 60 0.15 6.87 -1.81
CA LEU A 60 -0.86 5.80 -1.80
C LEU A 60 -0.90 5.00 -0.49
N LEU A 61 -0.22 5.49 0.55
CA LEU A 61 -0.02 4.76 1.78
C LEU A 61 -1.34 4.29 2.42
N ASP A 62 -2.38 5.11 2.39
CA ASP A 62 -3.69 4.77 2.99
C ASP A 62 -4.40 3.67 2.20
N ASP A 63 -4.30 3.68 0.87
CA ASP A 63 -4.90 2.64 0.02
C ASP A 63 -4.16 1.31 0.19
N LEU A 64 -2.83 1.36 0.32
CA LEU A 64 -2.00 0.20 0.60
C LEU A 64 -2.31 -0.41 1.97
N THR A 65 -2.39 0.41 3.02
CA THR A 65 -2.71 -0.07 4.37
C THR A 65 -4.14 -0.59 4.47
N ASN A 66 -5.11 0.06 3.82
CA ASN A 66 -6.49 -0.41 3.77
C ASN A 66 -6.61 -1.73 3.01
N ARG A 67 -5.91 -1.90 1.89
CA ARG A 67 -5.88 -3.16 1.15
C ARG A 67 -5.30 -4.30 2.00
N ASP A 68 -4.21 -4.05 2.71
CA ASP A 68 -3.58 -5.06 3.56
C ASP A 68 -4.45 -5.39 4.78
N ALA A 69 -5.12 -4.39 5.37
CA ALA A 69 -6.13 -4.60 6.42
C ALA A 69 -7.35 -5.38 5.91
N LEU A 70 -7.81 -5.13 4.69
CA LEU A 70 -8.90 -5.89 4.06
C LEU A 70 -8.48 -7.34 3.82
N LYS A 71 -7.27 -7.58 3.28
CA LYS A 71 -6.72 -8.93 3.13
C LYS A 71 -6.63 -9.67 4.46
N ALA A 72 -6.23 -8.99 5.54
CA ALA A 72 -6.13 -9.58 6.87
C ALA A 72 -7.51 -9.80 7.54
N ARG A 73 -8.50 -8.95 7.25
CA ARG A 73 -9.88 -9.06 7.75
C ARG A 73 -10.75 -10.05 6.98
N VAL A 74 -10.25 -10.59 5.88
CA VAL A 74 -10.91 -11.65 5.14
C VAL A 74 -10.24 -12.97 5.53
N PRO A 75 -10.66 -13.62 6.64
CA PRO A 75 -10.33 -15.01 6.84
C PRO A 75 -11.06 -15.80 5.75
N ASP A 76 -10.31 -16.43 4.84
CA ASP A 76 -10.80 -17.42 3.89
C ASP A 76 -12.07 -17.04 3.09
N SER A 77 -12.09 -15.93 2.34
CA SER A 77 -13.12 -15.74 1.29
C SER A 77 -12.90 -16.58 0.04
N PHE A 78 -11.86 -17.41 0.02
CA PHE A 78 -11.85 -18.60 -0.80
C PHE A 78 -12.19 -19.75 0.15
N LEU A 79 -13.39 -20.31 -0.02
CA LEU A 79 -13.70 -21.63 0.51
C LEU A 79 -12.47 -22.53 0.30
N SER A 80 -11.97 -23.17 1.34
CA SER A 80 -10.96 -24.23 1.16
C SER A 80 -11.45 -25.22 0.10
N GLU A 81 -10.55 -25.90 -0.64
CA GLU A 81 -10.94 -26.85 -1.70
C GLU A 81 -12.05 -27.81 -1.23
N ARG A 82 -11.95 -28.27 0.03
CA ARG A 82 -12.92 -29.13 0.71
C ARG A 82 -14.29 -28.48 0.93
N GLN A 83 -14.36 -27.18 1.18
CA GLN A 83 -15.61 -26.41 1.32
C GLN A 83 -16.21 -26.06 -0.06
N LEU A 84 -15.37 -25.84 -1.07
CA LEU A 84 -15.77 -25.70 -2.47
C LEU A 84 -16.39 -27.01 -3.01
N GLU A 85 -15.80 -28.15 -2.67
CA GLU A 85 -16.33 -29.48 -2.98
C GLU A 85 -17.69 -29.73 -2.31
N ARG A 86 -17.85 -29.42 -1.02
CA ARG A 86 -19.14 -29.53 -0.31
C ARG A 86 -20.23 -28.65 -0.92
N ARG A 87 -19.87 -27.44 -1.37
CA ARG A 87 -20.79 -26.54 -2.07
C ARG A 87 -21.17 -27.04 -3.46
N ARG A 88 -20.21 -27.64 -4.20
CA ARG A 88 -20.46 -28.30 -5.49
C ARG A 88 -21.33 -29.55 -5.33
N ALA A 89 -21.21 -30.26 -4.20
CA ALA A 89 -21.95 -31.48 -3.89
C ALA A 89 -23.41 -31.28 -3.44
N ARG A 90 -23.89 -30.04 -3.28
CA ARG A 90 -25.30 -29.71 -2.91
C ARG A 90 -25.83 -30.43 -1.66
N GLU A 91 -25.02 -30.61 -0.62
CA GLU A 91 -25.56 -30.96 0.71
C GLU A 91 -26.06 -29.70 1.42
N VAL A 92 -27.22 -29.21 1.00
CA VAL A 92 -27.99 -28.25 1.78
C VAL A 92 -29.07 -29.06 2.51
N ALA A 93 -28.79 -29.49 3.74
CA ALA A 93 -29.87 -29.76 4.67
C ALA A 93 -30.29 -28.40 5.26
N PHE A 94 -31.17 -27.70 4.56
CA PHE A 94 -31.88 -26.57 5.14
C PHE A 94 -32.84 -27.17 6.18
N LYS A 95 -32.47 -27.12 7.47
CA LYS A 95 -33.44 -27.31 8.53
C LYS A 95 -34.22 -26.02 8.66
N GLU A 96 -35.46 -26.02 8.18
CA GLU A 96 -36.48 -25.09 8.66
C GLU A 96 -36.58 -25.28 10.19
N PHE A 97 -36.43 -24.21 10.94
CA PHE A 97 -36.75 -24.19 12.36
C PHE A 97 -38.22 -23.83 12.49
N ASP A 98 -39.00 -24.69 13.16
CA ASP A 98 -40.34 -24.41 13.69
C ASP A 98 -40.31 -23.25 14.71
#